data_AF-A0A7S0JBT8-F1
#
_entry.id   AF-A0A7S0JBT8-F1
#
_cell.length_a   1.000
_cell.length_b   1.000
_cell.length_c   1.000
_cell.angle_alpha   90.00
_cell.angle_beta   90.00
_cell.angle_gamma   90.00
#
_symmetry.space_group_name_H-M   'P 1'
#
loop_
_entity.id
_entity.type
_entity.pdbx_description
1 polymer ?
#
loop_
_entity_poly.entity_id
_entity_poly.type
_entity_poly.pdbx_seq_one_letter_code
_entity_poly.pdbx_strand_id
1 'polypeptide(L)'
;DIVGVLHRGAGALSVHRAECPHAARNSSVSARRVGVLWGDSWSEWRTAFTARLLLLFADGASSLPAVAAEAARMNSTLTRFRLSRRVDAVAHATVDLEVRDRYHLERLIDAIAALPVVRRVQRG
;
A
#
# COMPACT_ATOMS: atom_id res chain seq x y z
N ASP A 1 4.15 12.85 -8.36
CA ASP A 1 5.49 13.31 -7.93
C ASP A 1 5.79 12.96 -6.48
N ILE A 2 7.07 12.92 -6.12
CA ILE A 2 7.56 12.65 -4.77
C ILE A 2 8.48 13.78 -4.29
N VAL A 3 8.60 13.93 -2.98
CA VAL A 3 9.46 14.94 -2.34
C VAL A 3 10.18 14.33 -1.15
N GLY A 4 11.46 14.68 -0.99
CA GLY A 4 12.23 14.33 0.20
C GLY A 4 12.12 15.42 1.26
N VAL A 5 11.91 15.03 2.52
CA VAL A 5 11.91 15.94 3.68
C VAL A 5 13.09 15.59 4.59
N LEU A 6 14.01 16.54 4.77
CA LEU A 6 15.18 16.41 5.64
C LEU A 6 14.84 16.72 7.09
N HIS A 7 15.19 15.80 8.00
CA HIS A 7 15.00 15.97 9.44
C HIS A 7 16.26 16.53 10.12
N ARG A 8 16.09 17.25 11.24
CA ARG A 8 17.22 17.73 12.07
C ARG A 8 17.76 16.56 12.89
N GLY A 9 19.08 16.32 12.81
CA GLY A 9 19.76 15.21 13.49
C GLY A 9 19.81 13.94 12.62
N ALA A 10 20.98 13.29 12.57
CA ALA A 10 21.27 12.01 11.92
C ALA A 10 21.06 11.89 10.39
N GLY A 11 20.78 12.98 9.66
CA GLY A 11 20.71 12.94 8.19
C GLY A 11 19.53 12.14 7.63
N ALA A 12 18.50 11.88 8.44
CA ALA A 12 17.34 11.11 8.01
C ALA A 12 16.51 11.88 6.97
N LEU A 13 16.26 11.23 5.83
CA LEU A 13 15.40 11.69 4.74
C LEU A 13 14.13 10.84 4.73
N SER A 14 12.95 11.46 4.80
CA SER A 14 11.69 10.77 4.53
C SER A 14 11.14 11.14 3.15
N VAL A 15 10.72 10.13 2.40
CA VAL A 15 10.11 10.32 1.07
C VAL A 15 8.59 10.37 1.22
N HIS A 16 7.98 11.41 0.68
CA HIS A 16 6.54 11.63 0.69
C HIS A 16 6.01 11.79 -0.74
N ARG A 17 4.70 11.54 -0.92
CA ARG A 17 3.96 12.07 -2.08
C ARG A 17 4.06 13.60 -2.07
N ALA A 18 4.20 14.21 -3.25
CA ALA A 18 4.30 15.67 -3.37
C ALA A 18 3.10 16.38 -2.72
N GLU A 19 1.91 15.80 -2.86
CA GLU A 19 0.65 16.28 -2.30
C GLU A 19 0.35 15.81 -0.86
N CYS A 20 1.31 15.17 -0.16
CA CYS A 20 1.10 14.68 1.20
C CYS A 20 0.87 15.83 2.20
N PRO A 21 -0.28 15.92 2.91
CA PRO A 21 -0.56 16.99 3.87
C PRO A 21 0.45 17.06 5.02
N HIS A 22 1.01 15.91 5.40
CA HIS A 22 2.02 15.83 6.45
C HIS A 22 3.35 16.46 6.04
N ALA A 23 3.75 16.27 4.77
CA ALA A 23 4.92 16.93 4.22
C ALA A 23 4.72 18.45 4.15
N ALA A 24 3.50 18.93 3.89
CA ALA A 24 3.15 20.36 3.89
C ALA A 24 3.33 21.00 5.27
N ARG A 25 2.88 20.33 6.34
CA ARG A 25 2.96 20.86 7.71
C ARG A 25 4.38 20.96 8.27
N ASN A 26 5.28 20.04 7.88
CA ASN A 26 6.66 20.02 8.38
C ASN A 26 7.62 20.96 7.61
N SER A 27 7.08 21.75 6.67
CA SER A 27 7.85 22.56 5.71
C SER A 27 8.00 24.04 6.08
N SER A 28 7.74 24.42 7.33
CA SER A 28 7.92 25.80 7.82
C SER A 28 9.35 26.36 7.65
N VAL A 29 10.31 25.53 7.23
CA VAL A 29 11.58 25.98 6.66
C VAL A 29 11.72 25.37 5.26
N SER A 30 11.53 26.18 4.23
CA SER A 30 11.67 25.81 2.80
C SER A 30 13.00 25.12 2.47
N ALA A 31 14.05 25.36 3.25
CA ALA A 31 15.38 24.75 3.12
C ALA A 31 15.46 23.23 3.46
N ARG A 32 14.34 22.54 3.65
CA ARG A 32 14.30 21.11 4.02
C ARG A 32 13.61 20.20 3.00
N ARG A 33 13.09 20.76 1.91
CA ARG A 33 12.49 19.99 0.82
C ARG A 33 13.51 19.83 -0.30
N VAL A 34 13.71 18.59 -0.72
CA VAL A 34 14.57 18.27 -1.86
C VAL A 34 13.76 17.51 -2.91
N GLY A 35 13.96 17.87 -4.17
CA GLY A 35 13.44 17.09 -5.29
C GLY A 35 14.14 15.74 -5.30
N VAL A 36 13.38 14.66 -5.38
CA VAL A 36 13.90 13.30 -5.43
C VAL A 36 13.20 12.54 -6.56
N LEU A 37 13.90 11.56 -7.10
CA LEU A 37 13.39 10.64 -8.10
C LEU A 37 13.54 9.22 -7.57
N TRP A 38 12.68 8.31 -8.00
CA TRP A 38 12.96 6.90 -7.86
C TRP A 38 14.16 6.57 -8.76
N GLY A 39 15.20 5.94 -8.23
CA GLY A 39 16.29 5.45 -9.06
C GLY A 39 15.81 4.36 -10.02
N ASP A 40 16.51 4.15 -11.13
CA ASP A 40 16.15 3.12 -12.12
C ASP A 40 16.80 1.75 -11.83
N SER A 41 17.81 1.72 -10.94
CA SER A 41 18.65 0.55 -10.65
C SER A 41 18.23 -0.19 -9.36
N TRP A 42 16.96 -0.58 -9.25
CA TRP A 42 16.49 -1.42 -8.13
C TRP A 42 16.60 -2.94 -8.40
N SER A 43 17.01 -3.33 -9.62
CA SER A 43 17.09 -4.73 -10.06
C SER A 43 18.02 -5.61 -9.23
N GLU A 44 18.95 -5.01 -8.49
CA GLU A 44 19.90 -5.73 -7.62
C GLU A 44 19.37 -5.94 -6.19
N TRP A 45 18.34 -5.20 -5.77
CA TRP A 45 17.76 -5.34 -4.45
C TRP A 45 16.45 -6.11 -4.56
N ARG A 46 16.48 -7.39 -4.15
CA ARG A 46 15.29 -8.25 -3.99
C ARG A 46 14.39 -7.79 -2.84
N THR A 47 14.15 -6.49 -2.71
CA THR A 47 13.32 -5.94 -1.65
C THR A 47 11.85 -6.01 -2.08
N ALA A 48 11.07 -6.82 -1.37
CA ALA A 48 9.63 -6.70 -1.42
C ALA A 48 9.23 -5.42 -0.66
N PHE A 49 8.27 -4.68 -1.20
CA PHE A 49 7.70 -3.50 -0.58
C PHE A 49 6.36 -3.84 0.05
N THR A 50 6.13 -3.38 1.27
CA THR A 50 4.82 -3.55 1.92
C THR A 50 3.85 -2.46 1.45
N ALA A 51 2.73 -2.88 0.87
CA ALA A 51 1.61 -2.02 0.53
C ALA A 51 0.40 -2.36 1.39
N ARG A 52 -0.40 -1.36 1.76
CA ARG A 52 -1.66 -1.54 2.48
C ARG A 52 -2.84 -1.37 1.54
N LEU A 53 -3.80 -2.29 1.61
CA LEU A 53 -5.11 -2.21 0.99
C LEU A 53 -6.20 -2.10 2.04
N LEU A 54 -7.23 -1.32 1.73
CA LEU A 54 -8.52 -1.27 2.42
C LEU A 54 -9.51 -2.08 1.60
N LEU A 55 -10.12 -3.10 2.21
CA LEU A 55 -11.05 -4.01 1.56
C LEU A 55 -12.46 -3.85 2.13
N LEU A 56 -13.43 -3.84 1.23
CA LEU A 56 -14.84 -4.06 1.51
C LEU A 56 -15.26 -5.35 0.81
N PHE A 57 -15.75 -6.33 1.55
CA PHE A 57 -16.08 -7.65 1.01
C PHE A 57 -17.31 -8.25 1.69
N ALA A 58 -17.94 -9.23 1.05
CA ALA A 58 -19.04 -9.99 1.62
C ALA A 58 -18.56 -10.77 2.85
N ASP A 59 -19.26 -10.69 3.97
CA ASP A 59 -18.88 -11.41 5.17
C ASP A 59 -19.25 -12.89 5.05
N GLY A 60 -18.27 -13.73 4.77
CA GLY A 60 -18.46 -15.16 4.54
C GLY A 60 -17.15 -15.92 4.67
N ALA A 61 -17.24 -17.21 5.00
CA ALA A 61 -16.08 -18.07 5.23
C ALA A 61 -15.15 -18.20 4.01
N SER A 62 -15.69 -18.03 2.80
CA SER A 62 -14.94 -18.09 1.53
C SER A 62 -14.23 -16.80 1.16
N SER A 63 -14.58 -15.66 1.78
CA SER A 63 -14.12 -14.36 1.30
C SER A 63 -12.64 -14.10 1.54
N LEU A 64 -12.15 -14.34 2.76
CA LEU A 64 -10.72 -14.18 3.08
C LEU A 64 -9.85 -15.20 2.34
N PRO A 65 -10.20 -16.51 2.29
CA PRO A 65 -9.48 -17.47 1.47
C PRO A 65 -9.36 -17.06 0.00
N ALA A 66 -10.44 -16.53 -0.60
CA ALA A 66 -10.41 -16.07 -2.00
C ALA A 66 -9.39 -14.93 -2.21
N VAL A 67 -9.36 -13.94 -1.31
CA VAL A 67 -8.39 -12.82 -1.38
C VAL A 67 -6.96 -13.33 -1.19
N ALA A 68 -6.73 -14.21 -0.22
CA ALA A 68 -5.40 -14.76 0.04
C ALA A 68 -4.88 -15.62 -1.13
N ALA A 69 -5.76 -16.46 -1.70
CA ALA A 69 -5.45 -17.29 -2.86
C ALA A 69 -5.10 -16.44 -4.08
N GLU A 70 -5.85 -15.36 -4.33
CA GLU A 70 -5.59 -14.47 -5.47
C GLU A 70 -4.28 -13.72 -5.33
N ALA A 71 -3.96 -13.22 -4.12
CA ALA A 71 -2.65 -12.61 -3.86
C ALA A 71 -1.49 -13.60 -4.05
N ALA A 72 -1.63 -14.83 -3.54
CA ALA A 72 -0.64 -15.89 -3.71
C ALA A 72 -0.44 -16.25 -5.20
N ARG A 73 -1.53 -16.36 -5.98
CA ARG A 73 -1.50 -16.58 -7.43
C ARG A 73 -0.70 -15.51 -8.17
N MET A 74 -0.66 -14.29 -7.62
CA MET A 74 0.09 -13.16 -8.18
C MET A 74 1.52 -13.04 -7.64
N ASN A 75 2.00 -14.00 -6.86
CA ASN A 75 3.30 -13.96 -6.18
C ASN A 75 3.41 -12.80 -5.19
N SER A 76 2.36 -12.59 -4.38
CA SER A 76 2.34 -11.65 -3.28
C SER A 76 2.05 -12.34 -1.96
N THR A 77 2.77 -11.95 -0.91
CA THR A 77 2.60 -12.44 0.46
C THR A 77 1.69 -11.50 1.23
N LEU A 78 0.62 -11.99 1.85
CA LEU A 78 -0.11 -11.22 2.86
C LEU A 78 0.70 -11.24 4.17
N THR A 79 1.17 -10.08 4.62
CA THR A 79 1.96 -9.93 5.85
C THR A 79 1.09 -9.53 7.05
N ARG A 80 -0.08 -8.93 6.80
CA ARG A 80 -1.05 -8.59 7.86
C ARG A 80 -2.47 -8.63 7.32
N PHE A 81 -3.38 -9.14 8.13
CA PHE A 81 -4.81 -8.98 7.95
C PHE A 81 -5.42 -8.42 9.24
N ARG A 82 -6.23 -7.38 9.12
CA ARG A 82 -6.99 -6.84 10.26
C ARG A 82 -8.41 -6.53 9.81
N LEU A 83 -9.35 -7.28 10.34
CA LEU A 83 -10.77 -6.97 10.25
C LEU A 83 -11.06 -5.76 11.15
N SER A 84 -11.66 -4.71 10.59
CA SER A 84 -11.97 -3.48 11.33
C SER A 84 -13.43 -3.41 11.77
N ARG A 85 -14.37 -3.83 10.90
CA ARG A 85 -15.81 -3.77 11.19
C ARG A 85 -16.56 -4.85 10.42
N ARG A 86 -17.57 -5.44 11.05
CA ARG A 86 -18.61 -6.26 10.40
C ARG A 86 -19.95 -5.60 10.63
N VAL A 87 -20.74 -5.42 9.57
CA VAL A 87 -22.12 -4.95 9.64
C VAL A 87 -22.91 -5.77 8.65
N ASP A 88 -23.92 -6.47 9.14
CA ASP A 88 -24.76 -7.38 8.35
C ASP A 88 -23.89 -8.38 7.55
N ALA A 89 -24.10 -8.48 6.24
CA ALA A 89 -23.36 -9.36 5.34
C ALA A 89 -22.08 -8.72 4.75
N VAL A 90 -21.53 -7.68 5.38
CA VAL A 90 -20.41 -6.91 4.84
C VAL A 90 -19.31 -6.68 5.88
N ALA A 91 -18.07 -6.92 5.48
CA ALA A 91 -16.88 -6.75 6.30
C ALA A 91 -15.92 -5.71 5.71
N HIS A 92 -15.31 -4.94 6.60
CA HIS A 92 -14.21 -4.03 6.31
C HIS A 92 -12.93 -4.63 6.89
N ALA A 93 -11.85 -4.64 6.10
CA ALA A 93 -10.54 -5.05 6.58
C ALA A 93 -9.43 -4.20 5.97
N THR A 94 -8.27 -4.24 6.62
CA THR A 94 -7.01 -3.77 6.06
C THR A 94 -6.10 -4.97 5.84
N VAL A 95 -5.46 -5.01 4.68
CA VAL A 95 -4.49 -6.05 4.30
C VAL A 95 -3.16 -5.39 3.98
N ASP A 96 -2.09 -5.84 4.63
CA ASP A 96 -0.74 -5.49 4.23
C ASP A 96 -0.18 -6.65 3.39
N LEU A 97 0.42 -6.31 2.26
CA LEU A 97 0.92 -7.29 1.28
C LEU A 97 2.26 -6.84 0.68
N GLU A 98 3.05 -7.82 0.28
CA GLU A 98 4.34 -7.62 -0.36
C GLU A 98 4.21 -7.52 -1.87
N VAL A 99 4.75 -6.45 -2.45
CA VAL A 99 4.78 -6.18 -3.89
C VAL A 99 6.20 -5.87 -4.35
N ARG A 100 6.46 -6.09 -5.63
CA ARG A 100 7.79 -5.88 -6.22
C ARG A 100 7.99 -4.43 -6.65
N ASP A 101 6.91 -3.82 -7.13
CA ASP A 101 6.91 -2.50 -7.74
C ASP A 101 5.47 -1.99 -7.81
N ARG A 102 5.31 -0.76 -8.31
CA ARG A 102 4.02 -0.12 -8.50
C ARG A 102 3.09 -0.91 -9.44
N TYR A 103 3.64 -1.44 -10.55
CA TYR A 103 2.85 -2.15 -11.55
C TYR A 103 2.29 -3.47 -11.00
N HIS A 104 3.09 -4.17 -10.20
CA HIS A 104 2.65 -5.35 -9.46
C HIS A 104 1.50 -5.01 -8.51
N LEU A 105 1.61 -3.91 -7.75
CA LEU A 105 0.53 -3.45 -6.86
C LEU A 105 -0.76 -3.12 -7.62
N GLU A 106 -0.67 -2.38 -8.73
CA GLU A 106 -1.83 -2.00 -9.54
C GLU A 106 -2.56 -3.23 -10.06
N ARG A 107 -1.82 -4.18 -10.66
CA ARG A 107 -2.42 -5.43 -11.14
C ARG A 107 -3.04 -6.25 -10.01
N LEU A 108 -2.45 -6.24 -8.82
CA LEU A 108 -2.96 -6.96 -7.66
C LEU A 108 -4.24 -6.33 -7.12
N ILE A 109 -4.35 -5.01 -7.14
CA ILE A 109 -5.59 -4.28 -6.82
C ILE A 109 -6.69 -4.69 -7.81
N ASP A 110 -6.40 -4.68 -9.11
CA ASP A 110 -7.38 -5.03 -10.15
C ASP A 110 -7.87 -6.47 -10.02
N ALA A 111 -6.95 -7.41 -9.77
CA ALA A 111 -7.27 -8.82 -9.61
C ALA A 111 -8.12 -9.10 -8.36
N ILE A 112 -7.77 -8.51 -7.22
CA ILE A 112 -8.57 -8.64 -5.99
C ILE A 112 -9.94 -7.98 -6.18
N ALA A 113 -10.02 -6.83 -6.86
CA ALA A 113 -11.28 -6.14 -7.13
C ALA A 113 -12.22 -6.94 -8.05
N ALA A 114 -11.68 -7.82 -8.90
CA ALA A 114 -12.45 -8.69 -9.79
C ALA A 114 -13.05 -9.91 -9.07
N LEU A 115 -12.66 -10.21 -7.82
CA LEU A 115 -13.23 -11.32 -7.07
C LEU A 115 -14.71 -11.05 -6.75
N PRO A 116 -15.64 -12.00 -7.00
CA PRO A 116 -17.08 -11.80 -6.76
C PRO A 116 -17.44 -11.42 -5.31
N VAL A 117 -16.63 -11.87 -4.35
CA VAL A 117 -16.81 -11.58 -2.92
C VAL A 117 -16.33 -10.19 -2.52
N VAL A 118 -15.57 -9.50 -3.37
CA VAL A 118 -15.00 -8.18 -3.11
C VAL A 118 -15.91 -7.11 -3.71
N ARG A 119 -16.29 -6.13 -2.88
CA ARG A 119 -17.12 -5.00 -3.29
C ARG A 119 -16.29 -3.76 -3.61
N ARG A 120 -15.17 -3.59 -2.92
CA ARG A 120 -14.26 -2.45 -3.12
C ARG A 120 -12.87 -2.76 -2.61
N VAL A 121 -11.87 -2.29 -3.34
CA VAL A 121 -10.46 -2.26 -2.96
C VAL A 121 -9.96 -0.83 -3.07
N GLN A 122 -9.20 -0.36 -2.07
CA GLN A 122 -8.51 0.93 -2.14
C GLN A 122 -7.10 0.80 -1.59
N ARG A 123 -6.18 1.61 -2.09
CA ARG A 123 -4.87 1.77 -1.45
C ARG A 123 -5.04 2.55 -0.13
N GLY A 124 -4.45 2.03 0.94
CA GLY A 124 -4.47 2.63 2.28
C GLY A 124 -3.37 3.64 2.55
#